data_AF-A0A2S7JGB6-F1
#
_entry.id   AF-A0A2S7JGB6-F1
#
_cell.length_a   1.000
_cell.length_b   1.000
_cell.length_c   1.000
_cell.angle_alpha   90.00
_cell.angle_beta   90.00
_cell.angle_gamma   90.00
#
_symmetry.space_group_name_H-M   'P 1'
#
loop_
_entity.id
_entity.type
_entity.pdbx_description
1 polymer ?
#
loop_
_entity_poly.entity_id
_entity_poly.type
_entity_poly.pdbx_seq_one_letter_code
_entity_poly.pdbx_strand_id
1 'polypeptide(L)'
;MPRAIVLVLTLVGILVIPLMLKKCTAPKTPPVAVAPSGAPLTPAASAPEPAGNKPIGYGLTFGLAPLEDKDPKDVANMVCDAGESTLDRAYKGACNPNVGDTSCRIVLPVLCIKKGDLPRPGGLSGSGWSRSELAATQAVMGATLDSEMKANVMCERELGPGWRMATFADGGNHMDDQHYDHEARGDVWALQGKLGPGIGGYGRYWVHSQGQTANCWD
;
A
#
# COMPACT_ATOMS: atom_id res chain seq x y z
N MET A 1 38.32 -42.15 -17.80
CA MET A 1 38.84 -41.58 -16.53
C MET A 1 39.30 -40.10 -16.62
N PRO A 2 38.64 -39.16 -17.35
CA PRO A 2 38.96 -37.73 -17.22
C PRO A 2 37.84 -36.88 -16.56
N ARG A 3 36.63 -37.42 -16.41
CA ARG A 3 35.45 -36.67 -15.93
C ARG A 3 35.34 -36.54 -14.40
N ALA A 4 35.95 -37.44 -13.64
CA ALA A 4 35.93 -37.37 -12.17
C ALA A 4 36.89 -36.29 -11.62
N ILE A 5 38.00 -36.01 -12.34
CA ILE A 5 39.02 -35.05 -11.89
C ILE A 5 38.53 -33.60 -12.02
N VAL A 6 37.75 -33.30 -13.05
CA VAL A 6 37.17 -31.96 -13.29
C VAL A 6 36.10 -31.60 -12.24
N LEU A 7 35.36 -32.59 -11.75
CA LEU A 7 34.31 -32.43 -10.74
C LEU A 7 34.88 -32.20 -9.32
N VAL A 8 36.03 -32.82 -8.99
CA VAL A 8 36.68 -32.61 -7.68
C VAL A 8 37.36 -31.23 -7.62
N LEU A 9 37.97 -30.76 -8.71
CA LEU A 9 38.60 -29.43 -8.76
C LEU A 9 37.59 -28.27 -8.71
N THR A 10 36.39 -28.46 -9.27
CA THR A 10 35.32 -27.44 -9.19
C THR A 10 34.67 -27.37 -7.81
N LEU A 11 34.50 -28.51 -7.13
CA LEU A 11 33.99 -28.56 -5.75
C LEU A 11 34.97 -27.96 -4.73
N VAL A 12 36.29 -28.14 -4.91
CA VAL A 12 37.30 -27.51 -4.05
C VAL A 12 37.38 -26.00 -4.29
N GLY A 13 37.18 -25.53 -5.53
CA GLY A 13 37.13 -24.09 -5.84
C GLY A 13 35.96 -23.36 -5.18
N ILE A 14 34.78 -23.98 -5.10
CA ILE A 14 33.58 -23.37 -4.51
C ILE A 14 33.63 -23.34 -2.98
N LEU A 15 34.32 -24.29 -2.34
CA LEU A 15 34.42 -24.34 -0.87
C LEU A 15 35.44 -23.35 -0.28
N VAL A 16 36.38 -22.82 -1.07
CA VAL A 16 37.46 -21.94 -0.58
C VAL A 16 37.13 -20.44 -0.76
N ILE A 17 36.11 -20.09 -1.56
CA ILE A 17 35.77 -18.68 -1.86
C ILE A 17 35.13 -17.89 -0.70
N PRO A 18 34.39 -18.44 0.30
CA PRO A 18 33.87 -17.60 1.37
C PRO A 18 34.92 -17.27 2.46
N LEU A 19 36.12 -17.87 2.42
CA LEU A 19 37.14 -17.73 3.46
C LEU A 19 38.07 -16.51 3.30
N MET A 20 37.85 -15.66 2.28
CA MET A 20 38.69 -14.48 2.00
C MET A 20 37.94 -13.14 2.04
N LEU A 21 36.73 -13.10 2.61
CA LEU A 21 36.11 -11.84 3.01
C LEU A 21 36.66 -11.42 4.39
N LYS A 22 37.71 -10.60 4.31
CA LYS A 22 38.17 -9.60 5.28
C LYS A 22 37.30 -9.49 6.52
N LYS A 23 37.93 -9.74 7.67
CA LYS A 23 37.47 -9.33 9.00
C LYS A 23 36.97 -7.88 8.94
N CYS A 24 35.66 -7.68 8.92
CA CYS A 24 35.06 -6.42 9.33
C CYS A 24 35.20 -6.37 10.85
N THR A 25 36.32 -5.82 11.30
CA THR A 25 36.49 -5.36 12.67
C THR A 25 35.30 -4.47 13.01
N ALA A 26 34.59 -4.78 14.09
CA ALA A 26 33.56 -3.89 14.63
C ALA A 26 34.13 -2.47 14.72
N PRO A 27 33.37 -1.41 14.35
CA PRO A 27 33.85 -0.06 14.53
C PRO A 27 34.13 0.15 16.02
N LYS A 28 35.41 0.35 16.34
CA LYS A 28 35.87 0.74 17.66
C LYS A 28 35.16 2.05 17.98
N THR A 29 34.35 2.05 19.04
CA THR A 29 33.75 3.26 19.58
C THR A 29 34.86 4.29 19.73
N PRO A 30 34.82 5.44 19.02
CA PRO A 30 35.84 6.46 19.23
C PRO A 30 35.79 6.87 20.70
N PRO A 31 36.95 7.08 21.34
CA PRO A 31 36.95 7.67 22.68
C PRO A 31 36.16 8.97 22.60
N VAL A 32 35.25 9.16 23.54
CA VAL A 32 34.56 10.44 23.75
C VAL A 32 35.64 11.50 23.82
N ALA A 33 35.75 12.30 22.77
CA ALA A 33 36.57 13.49 22.81
C ALA A 33 35.90 14.42 23.81
N VAL A 34 36.46 14.50 25.01
CA VAL A 34 36.15 15.59 25.93
C VAL A 34 36.62 16.86 25.22
N ALA A 35 35.67 17.64 24.72
CA ALA A 35 35.95 18.92 24.10
C ALA A 35 36.70 19.82 25.11
N PRO A 36 37.71 20.60 24.67
CA PRO A 36 38.31 21.60 25.53
C PRO A 36 37.23 22.59 25.99
N SER A 37 37.11 22.73 27.31
CA SER A 37 36.22 23.66 27.99
C SER A 37 36.58 25.09 27.56
N GLY A 38 35.73 25.74 26.76
CA GLY A 38 35.98 27.14 26.37
C GLY A 38 35.21 27.73 25.18
N ALA A 39 34.43 26.96 24.42
CA ALA A 39 33.62 27.55 23.34
C ALA A 39 32.24 28.01 23.87
N PRO A 40 31.76 29.22 23.52
CA PRO A 40 30.43 29.67 23.89
C PRO A 40 29.38 28.76 23.25
N LEU A 41 28.50 28.20 24.10
CA LEU A 41 27.41 27.32 23.72
C LEU A 41 26.43 28.09 22.83
N THR A 42 26.46 27.84 21.53
CA THR A 42 25.29 28.08 20.69
C THR A 42 24.19 27.11 21.15
N PRO A 43 22.92 27.56 21.29
CA PRO A 43 21.85 26.64 21.60
C PRO A 43 21.79 25.55 20.53
N ALA A 44 21.90 24.30 20.95
CA ALA A 44 21.63 23.16 20.08
C ALA A 44 20.24 23.36 19.47
N ALA A 45 20.12 23.17 18.16
CA ALA A 45 18.84 23.10 17.48
C ALA A 45 17.97 22.10 18.26
N SER A 46 16.81 22.56 18.72
CA SER A 46 15.89 21.77 19.53
C SER A 46 15.63 20.43 18.85
N ALA A 47 15.71 19.35 19.63
CA ALA A 47 15.24 18.03 19.21
C ALA A 47 13.80 18.17 18.67
N PRO A 48 13.43 17.45 17.60
CA PRO A 48 12.05 17.46 17.13
C PRO A 48 11.14 17.06 18.29
N GLU A 49 10.11 17.88 18.53
CA GLU A 49 9.09 17.60 19.54
C GLU A 49 8.58 16.17 19.37
N PRO A 50 8.41 15.39 20.45
CA PRO A 50 7.69 14.13 20.36
C PRO A 50 6.33 14.43 19.75
N ALA A 51 5.93 13.68 18.72
CA ALA A 51 4.67 13.85 18.02
C ALA A 51 3.50 13.76 19.03
N GLY A 52 3.12 14.90 19.57
CA GLY A 52 2.08 15.03 20.57
C GLY A 52 0.73 14.83 19.91
N ASN A 53 -0.06 13.90 20.44
CA ASN A 53 -1.52 13.82 20.35
C ASN A 53 -2.19 14.23 19.03
N LYS A 54 -1.63 13.93 17.84
CA LYS A 54 -2.46 13.97 16.62
C LYS A 54 -3.60 12.96 16.84
N PRO A 55 -4.88 13.36 16.72
CA PRO A 55 -5.97 12.40 16.73
C PRO A 55 -5.68 11.30 15.71
N ILE A 56 -6.02 10.06 16.06
CA ILE A 56 -5.87 8.94 15.14
C ILE A 56 -6.73 9.25 13.91
N GLY A 57 -6.09 9.42 12.76
CA GLY A 57 -6.79 9.59 11.48
C GLY A 57 -7.58 8.33 11.11
N TYR A 58 -8.49 8.49 10.16
CA TYR A 58 -9.23 7.39 9.58
C TYR A 58 -9.02 7.44 8.06
N GLY A 59 -8.63 6.31 7.49
CA GLY A 59 -8.43 6.17 6.06
C GLY A 59 -9.64 5.53 5.39
N LEU A 60 -9.81 5.82 4.12
CA LEU A 60 -10.73 5.13 3.22
C LEU A 60 -10.21 3.73 2.91
N THR A 61 -11.10 2.73 2.99
CA THR A 61 -10.76 1.36 2.57
C THR A 61 -11.84 0.74 1.70
N PHE A 62 -11.42 -0.05 0.71
CA PHE A 62 -12.32 -0.90 -0.08
C PHE A 62 -12.11 -2.36 0.32
N GLY A 63 -13.20 -3.12 0.31
CA GLY A 63 -13.17 -4.57 0.52
C GLY A 63 -13.19 -5.33 -0.80
N LEU A 64 -12.71 -6.57 -0.78
CA LEU A 64 -12.82 -7.46 -1.92
C LEU A 64 -14.21 -8.12 -1.91
N ALA A 65 -15.09 -7.72 -2.82
CA ALA A 65 -16.38 -8.37 -2.98
C ALA A 65 -16.27 -9.66 -3.78
N PRO A 66 -17.10 -10.67 -3.47
CA PRO A 66 -17.20 -11.86 -4.28
C PRO A 66 -17.68 -11.49 -5.69
N LEU A 67 -17.16 -12.23 -6.67
CA LEU A 67 -17.64 -12.21 -8.04
C LEU A 67 -18.80 -13.18 -8.21
N GLU A 68 -19.70 -12.92 -9.17
CA GLU A 68 -20.72 -13.88 -9.54
C GLU A 68 -20.09 -15.13 -10.20
N ASP A 69 -20.84 -16.23 -10.25
CA ASP A 69 -20.34 -17.46 -10.88
C ASP A 69 -20.00 -17.28 -12.35
N LYS A 70 -20.76 -16.42 -13.05
CA LYS A 70 -20.55 -16.08 -14.46
C LYS A 70 -19.39 -15.12 -14.71
N ASP A 71 -18.88 -14.47 -13.66
CA ASP A 71 -17.84 -13.46 -13.81
C ASP A 71 -16.47 -14.08 -14.04
N PRO A 72 -15.61 -13.43 -14.86
CA PRO A 72 -14.23 -13.87 -15.05
C PRO A 72 -13.46 -13.89 -13.73
N LYS A 73 -12.82 -15.02 -13.42
CA LYS A 73 -12.12 -15.23 -12.14
C LYS A 73 -10.79 -14.47 -12.04
N ASP A 74 -10.33 -13.86 -13.12
CA ASP A 74 -9.12 -13.04 -13.19
C ASP A 74 -9.44 -11.54 -13.00
N VAL A 75 -10.56 -11.21 -12.37
CA VAL A 75 -10.96 -9.84 -12.01
C VAL A 75 -10.92 -9.66 -10.49
N ALA A 76 -10.36 -8.54 -10.04
CA ALA A 76 -10.54 -8.08 -8.67
C ALA A 76 -11.74 -7.11 -8.63
N ASN A 77 -12.68 -7.34 -7.71
CA ASN A 77 -13.86 -6.51 -7.51
C ASN A 77 -13.75 -5.79 -6.16
N MET A 78 -13.12 -4.61 -6.15
CA MET A 78 -12.93 -3.83 -4.93
C MET A 78 -14.12 -2.91 -4.75
N VAL A 79 -14.82 -2.98 -3.61
CA VAL A 79 -16.03 -2.17 -3.38
C VAL A 79 -16.01 -1.49 -2.01
N CYS A 80 -16.71 -0.38 -1.94
CA CYS A 80 -16.95 0.35 -0.70
C CYS A 80 -17.78 -0.46 0.31
N ASP A 81 -18.84 -1.10 -0.18
CA ASP A 81 -19.72 -2.00 0.59
C ASP A 81 -19.45 -3.46 0.21
N ALA A 82 -18.52 -4.09 0.90
CA ALA A 82 -18.19 -5.50 0.73
C ALA A 82 -19.00 -6.41 1.69
N GLY A 83 -20.04 -5.88 2.35
CA GLY A 83 -20.83 -6.63 3.34
C GLY A 83 -20.14 -6.86 4.69
N GLU A 84 -18.99 -6.21 4.94
CA GLU A 84 -18.30 -6.26 6.24
C GLU A 84 -18.72 -5.11 7.15
N SER A 85 -19.27 -5.44 8.33
CA SER A 85 -19.82 -4.48 9.31
C SER A 85 -18.80 -3.93 10.32
N THR A 86 -17.50 -4.20 10.15
CA THR A 86 -16.45 -3.83 11.13
C THR A 86 -15.76 -2.50 10.83
N LEU A 87 -16.38 -1.64 10.02
CA LEU A 87 -15.87 -0.29 9.76
C LEU A 87 -16.08 0.61 10.97
N ASP A 88 -15.01 1.27 11.44
CA ASP A 88 -15.04 2.16 12.60
C ASP A 88 -15.96 3.38 12.37
N ARG A 89 -16.02 3.86 11.12
CA ARG A 89 -16.75 5.08 10.72
C ARG A 89 -17.56 4.87 9.44
N ALA A 90 -18.33 3.79 9.41
CA ALA A 90 -19.22 3.52 8.27
C ALA A 90 -20.16 4.71 7.99
N TYR A 91 -20.38 5.00 6.71
CA TYR A 91 -21.45 5.90 6.27
C TYR A 91 -22.56 5.05 5.64
N LYS A 92 -23.79 5.14 6.16
CA LYS A 92 -24.94 4.31 5.73
C LYS A 92 -24.63 2.81 5.61
N GLY A 93 -23.74 2.29 6.45
CA GLY A 93 -23.34 0.87 6.43
C GLY A 93 -22.21 0.50 5.46
N ALA A 94 -21.66 1.46 4.72
CA ALA A 94 -20.55 1.29 3.78
C ALA A 94 -19.32 2.12 4.17
N CYS A 95 -18.27 2.09 3.35
CA CYS A 95 -17.09 2.95 3.50
C CYS A 95 -17.44 4.45 3.49
N ASN A 96 -16.52 5.30 3.96
CA ASN A 96 -16.75 6.72 4.13
C ASN A 96 -15.60 7.53 3.52
N PRO A 97 -15.80 8.13 2.33
CA PRO A 97 -14.71 8.78 1.59
C PRO A 97 -14.43 10.19 2.10
N ASN A 98 -15.31 10.74 2.94
CA ASN A 98 -15.31 12.13 3.33
C ASN A 98 -14.47 12.29 4.59
N VAL A 99 -14.52 11.31 5.50
CA VAL A 99 -13.80 11.34 6.78
C VAL A 99 -13.07 10.05 7.14
N GLY A 100 -13.08 9.04 6.25
CA GLY A 100 -12.48 7.73 6.44
C GLY A 100 -13.38 6.78 7.21
N ASP A 101 -13.16 5.49 7.00
CA ASP A 101 -13.96 4.40 7.58
C ASP A 101 -13.15 3.47 8.50
N THR A 102 -11.83 3.46 8.38
CA THR A 102 -10.95 2.53 9.09
C THR A 102 -9.84 3.29 9.83
N SER A 103 -9.64 2.97 11.11
CA SER A 103 -8.59 3.59 11.92
C SER A 103 -7.20 3.41 11.29
N CYS A 104 -6.44 4.49 11.19
CA CYS A 104 -5.07 4.43 10.65
C CYS A 104 -4.08 3.63 11.53
N ARG A 105 -4.51 3.10 12.68
CA ARG A 105 -3.71 2.14 13.45
C ARG A 105 -3.80 0.71 12.92
N ILE A 106 -4.78 0.41 12.07
CA ILE A 106 -4.94 -0.91 11.49
C ILE A 106 -3.85 -1.17 10.46
N VAL A 107 -3.42 -2.42 10.37
CA VAL A 107 -2.42 -2.91 9.42
C VAL A 107 -3.16 -3.55 8.25
N LEU A 108 -3.21 -2.86 7.11
CA LEU A 108 -3.84 -3.33 5.88
C LEU A 108 -2.89 -3.13 4.69
N PRO A 109 -3.01 -3.93 3.62
CA PRO A 109 -2.32 -3.67 2.37
C PRO A 109 -2.78 -2.36 1.72
N VAL A 110 -1.88 -1.73 0.97
CA VAL A 110 -2.25 -0.63 0.06
C VAL A 110 -2.78 -1.24 -1.23
N LEU A 111 -3.97 -0.82 -1.66
CA LEU A 111 -4.47 -1.17 -2.99
C LEU A 111 -3.66 -0.39 -4.02
N CYS A 112 -3.07 -1.10 -4.97
CA CYS A 112 -2.26 -0.53 -6.03
C CYS A 112 -2.92 -0.76 -7.39
N ILE A 113 -2.68 0.17 -8.30
CA ILE A 113 -3.16 0.11 -9.67
C ILE A 113 -2.02 0.41 -10.64
N LYS A 114 -2.01 -0.32 -11.75
CA LYS A 114 -1.18 -0.03 -12.91
C LYS A 114 -2.08 0.25 -14.10
N LYS A 115 -2.14 1.53 -14.48
CA LYS A 115 -2.96 1.98 -15.62
C LYS A 115 -2.51 1.30 -16.90
N GLY A 116 -3.50 0.87 -17.68
CA GLY A 116 -3.31 0.25 -18.97
C GLY A 116 -4.48 0.59 -19.89
N ASP A 117 -4.67 -0.26 -20.89
CA ASP A 117 -5.78 -0.15 -21.83
C ASP A 117 -6.49 -1.51 -21.97
N LEU A 118 -6.76 -2.16 -20.84
CA LEU A 118 -7.37 -3.48 -20.85
C LEU A 118 -8.85 -3.38 -21.25
N PRO A 119 -9.30 -4.18 -22.25
CA PRO A 119 -10.71 -4.24 -22.60
C PRO A 119 -11.50 -4.80 -21.43
N ARG A 120 -12.72 -4.30 -21.22
CA ARG A 120 -13.63 -4.86 -20.20
C ARG A 120 -13.95 -6.32 -20.59
N PRO A 121 -13.71 -7.30 -19.70
CA PRO A 121 -14.09 -8.68 -19.96
C PRO A 121 -15.60 -8.81 -20.25
N GLY A 122 -15.95 -9.65 -21.23
CA GLY A 122 -17.34 -9.91 -21.56
C GLY A 122 -18.08 -10.58 -20.40
N GLY A 123 -19.33 -10.14 -20.14
CA GLY A 123 -20.19 -10.74 -19.11
C GLY A 123 -19.90 -10.31 -17.66
N LEU A 124 -18.86 -9.50 -17.43
CA LEU A 124 -18.50 -8.97 -16.12
C LEU A 124 -19.63 -8.12 -15.52
N SER A 125 -20.11 -8.51 -14.34
CA SER A 125 -21.04 -7.75 -13.50
C SER A 125 -20.41 -6.50 -12.89
N GLY A 126 -21.25 -5.65 -12.30
CA GLY A 126 -20.80 -4.53 -11.48
C GLY A 126 -20.23 -3.36 -12.29
N SER A 127 -19.82 -2.32 -11.57
CA SER A 127 -19.30 -1.06 -12.12
C SER A 127 -17.80 -0.95 -11.85
N GLY A 128 -17.17 0.12 -12.33
CA GLY A 128 -15.82 0.45 -11.87
C GLY A 128 -14.66 -0.11 -12.70
N TRP A 129 -14.89 -0.63 -13.90
CA TRP A 129 -13.78 -1.15 -14.73
C TRP A 129 -12.80 -0.07 -15.12
N SER A 130 -11.61 -0.13 -14.51
CA SER A 130 -10.54 0.86 -14.62
C SER A 130 -9.62 0.67 -15.81
N ARG A 131 -9.85 -0.35 -16.66
CA ARG A 131 -8.97 -0.74 -17.78
C ARG A 131 -7.53 -1.06 -17.34
N SER A 132 -7.36 -1.44 -16.08
CA SER A 132 -6.07 -1.51 -15.39
C SER A 132 -5.86 -2.85 -14.70
N GLU A 133 -4.64 -3.13 -14.28
CA GLU A 133 -4.34 -4.21 -13.33
C GLU A 133 -4.40 -3.67 -11.89
N LEU A 134 -4.95 -4.48 -10.97
CA LEU A 134 -5.01 -4.20 -9.54
C LEU A 134 -4.14 -5.19 -8.78
N ALA A 135 -3.40 -4.71 -7.80
CA ALA A 135 -2.57 -5.54 -6.93
C ALA A 135 -2.55 -4.94 -5.52
N ALA A 136 -1.90 -5.60 -4.58
CA ALA A 136 -1.73 -5.06 -3.24
C ALA A 136 -0.29 -5.26 -2.73
N THR A 137 0.14 -4.34 -1.87
CA THR A 137 1.42 -4.42 -1.16
C THR A 137 1.38 -5.46 -0.03
N GLN A 138 2.49 -5.63 0.67
CA GLN A 138 2.45 -6.11 2.05
C GLN A 138 1.64 -5.17 2.94
N ALA A 139 1.04 -5.72 3.99
CA ALA A 139 0.23 -4.93 4.90
C ALA A 139 1.08 -3.96 5.73
N VAL A 140 0.63 -2.71 5.82
CA VAL A 140 1.29 -1.65 6.58
C VAL A 140 0.28 -0.95 7.48
N MET A 141 0.76 -0.42 8.60
CA MET A 141 -0.05 0.43 9.46
C MET A 141 -0.44 1.69 8.68
N GLY A 142 -1.74 2.03 8.64
CA GLY A 142 -2.24 3.20 7.90
C GLY A 142 -1.53 4.51 8.26
N ALA A 143 -1.17 4.70 9.53
CA ALA A 143 -0.46 5.87 10.04
C ALA A 143 0.97 6.02 9.48
N THR A 144 1.50 5.00 8.80
CA THR A 144 2.76 5.10 8.05
C THR A 144 2.56 5.68 6.65
N LEU A 145 1.33 5.75 6.14
CA LEU A 145 0.94 6.46 4.93
C LEU A 145 0.77 7.95 5.29
N ASP A 146 1.88 8.70 5.25
CA ASP A 146 1.92 10.13 5.61
C ASP A 146 1.82 11.07 4.40
N SER A 147 1.66 10.51 3.19
CA SER A 147 1.42 11.25 1.96
C SER A 147 1.02 10.32 0.83
N GLU A 148 0.35 10.86 -0.20
CA GLU A 148 0.08 10.16 -1.46
C GLU A 148 1.38 9.65 -2.10
N MET A 149 2.42 10.48 -2.14
CA MET A 149 3.73 10.12 -2.72
C MET A 149 4.31 8.88 -2.03
N LYS A 150 4.25 8.80 -0.69
CA LYS A 150 4.77 7.65 0.04
C LYS A 150 3.99 6.38 -0.25
N ALA A 151 2.67 6.47 -0.36
CA ALA A 151 1.84 5.32 -0.75
C ALA A 151 2.15 4.85 -2.19
N ASN A 152 2.33 5.81 -3.12
CA ASN A 152 2.73 5.51 -4.50
C ASN A 152 4.09 4.81 -4.55
N VAL A 153 5.08 5.31 -3.79
CA VAL A 153 6.42 4.70 -3.70
C VAL A 153 6.35 3.28 -3.13
N MET A 154 5.45 2.98 -2.19
CA MET A 154 5.28 1.60 -1.70
C MET A 154 4.80 0.68 -2.82
N CYS A 155 3.78 1.11 -3.59
CA CYS A 155 3.30 0.34 -4.74
C CYS A 155 4.40 0.12 -5.77
N GLU A 156 5.13 1.17 -6.16
CA GLU A 156 6.20 1.07 -7.17
C GLU A 156 7.37 0.20 -6.69
N ARG A 157 7.77 0.32 -5.42
CA ARG A 157 8.86 -0.49 -4.83
C ARG A 157 8.54 -1.97 -4.85
N GLU A 158 7.31 -2.36 -4.53
CA GLU A 158 6.94 -3.77 -4.38
C GLU A 158 6.49 -4.43 -5.68
N LEU A 159 5.85 -3.66 -6.56
CA LEU A 159 5.21 -4.19 -7.78
C LEU A 159 5.92 -3.74 -9.07
N GLY A 160 6.87 -2.82 -8.96
CA GLY A 160 7.69 -2.30 -10.04
C GLY A 160 7.16 -0.99 -10.65
N PRO A 161 7.83 -0.49 -11.71
CA PRO A 161 7.49 0.79 -12.33
C PRO A 161 6.05 0.86 -12.87
N GLY A 162 5.44 2.03 -12.68
CA GLY A 162 4.09 2.36 -13.16
C GLY A 162 2.94 1.95 -12.24
N TRP A 163 3.25 1.33 -11.10
CA TRP A 163 2.28 1.10 -10.03
C TRP A 163 2.19 2.31 -9.11
N ARG A 164 0.97 2.65 -8.69
CA ARG A 164 0.69 3.68 -7.68
C ARG A 164 -0.46 3.25 -6.78
N MET A 165 -0.69 3.97 -5.68
CA MET A 165 -1.87 3.74 -4.85
C MET A 165 -3.12 3.99 -5.69
N ALA A 166 -4.08 3.07 -5.62
CA ALA A 166 -5.37 3.20 -6.27
C ALA A 166 -6.20 4.30 -5.60
N THR A 167 -6.96 5.03 -6.41
CA THR A 167 -7.93 6.02 -5.92
C THR A 167 -9.34 5.52 -6.20
N PHE A 168 -10.33 5.96 -5.42
CA PHE A 168 -11.73 5.62 -5.74
C PHE A 168 -12.12 6.12 -7.14
N ALA A 169 -11.54 7.23 -7.62
CA ALA A 169 -11.82 7.81 -8.93
C ALA A 169 -11.36 6.93 -10.11
N ASP A 170 -10.47 5.96 -9.89
CA ASP A 170 -10.00 5.06 -10.96
C ASP A 170 -11.12 4.16 -11.53
N GLY A 171 -12.20 3.96 -10.78
CA GLY A 171 -13.41 3.28 -11.25
C GLY A 171 -14.38 4.19 -12.02
N GLY A 172 -14.04 5.45 -12.27
CA GLY A 172 -14.99 6.45 -12.77
C GLY A 172 -15.98 6.92 -11.71
N ASN A 173 -15.65 6.72 -10.43
CA ASN A 173 -16.43 7.23 -9.31
C ASN A 173 -16.14 8.73 -9.14
N HIS A 174 -17.18 9.55 -9.06
CA HIS A 174 -17.08 10.99 -8.88
C HIS A 174 -18.03 11.45 -7.78
N MET A 175 -17.60 12.39 -6.95
CA MET A 175 -18.49 13.07 -5.99
C MET A 175 -19.37 14.04 -6.76
N ASP A 176 -20.65 14.13 -6.41
CA ASP A 176 -21.57 15.11 -6.96
C ASP A 176 -21.58 16.42 -6.15
N ASP A 177 -22.31 17.42 -6.67
CA ASP A 177 -22.41 18.78 -6.14
C ASP A 177 -22.93 18.82 -4.69
N GLN A 178 -23.57 17.75 -4.22
CA GLN A 178 -24.11 17.61 -2.87
C GLN A 178 -23.15 16.93 -1.89
N HIS A 179 -21.91 16.63 -2.31
CA HIS A 179 -20.89 15.91 -1.51
C HIS A 179 -21.32 14.51 -1.05
N TYR A 180 -22.48 13.99 -1.49
CA TYR A 180 -22.95 12.64 -1.25
C TYR A 180 -24.34 12.35 -1.92
N ASP A 181 -24.40 11.77 -3.13
CA ASP A 181 -25.52 10.89 -3.53
C ASP A 181 -25.20 9.92 -4.70
N HIS A 182 -24.86 8.66 -4.37
CA HIS A 182 -24.73 7.57 -5.36
C HIS A 182 -26.06 6.82 -5.59
N GLU A 183 -27.10 7.08 -4.79
CA GLU A 183 -28.40 6.42 -4.89
C GLU A 183 -29.14 6.87 -6.16
N ALA A 184 -28.87 8.07 -6.67
CA ALA A 184 -29.48 8.58 -7.90
C ALA A 184 -29.05 7.85 -9.20
N ARG A 185 -27.98 7.04 -9.19
CA ARG A 185 -27.49 6.28 -10.37
C ARG A 185 -27.41 4.77 -10.19
N GLY A 186 -27.60 4.24 -8.98
CA GLY A 186 -27.51 2.81 -8.70
C GLY A 186 -26.09 2.25 -8.70
N ASP A 187 -25.07 3.11 -8.61
CA ASP A 187 -23.66 2.72 -8.67
C ASP A 187 -23.07 2.55 -7.26
N VAL A 188 -22.65 1.34 -6.92
CA VAL A 188 -21.73 1.11 -5.80
C VAL A 188 -20.37 1.69 -6.21
N TRP A 189 -19.69 2.39 -5.30
CA TRP A 189 -18.27 2.68 -5.55
C TRP A 189 -17.50 1.39 -5.63
N ALA A 190 -17.09 1.12 -6.84
CA ALA A 190 -16.35 -0.05 -7.20
C ALA A 190 -15.11 0.36 -7.98
N LEU A 191 -14.06 -0.43 -7.81
CA LEU A 191 -12.87 -0.40 -8.60
C LEU A 191 -12.61 -1.84 -9.04
N GLN A 192 -12.88 -2.08 -10.32
CA GLN A 192 -12.61 -3.34 -10.99
C GLN A 192 -11.38 -3.22 -11.86
N GLY A 193 -10.60 -4.29 -11.89
CA GLY A 193 -9.44 -4.41 -12.77
C GLY A 193 -9.00 -5.86 -12.83
N LYS A 194 -8.06 -6.14 -13.73
CA LYS A 194 -7.46 -7.47 -13.81
C LYS A 194 -6.74 -7.79 -12.50
N LEU A 195 -7.00 -8.97 -11.96
CA LEU A 195 -6.44 -9.46 -10.70
C LEU A 195 -4.93 -9.64 -10.84
N GLY A 196 -4.19 -8.94 -9.98
CA GLY A 196 -2.75 -9.03 -9.80
C GLY A 196 -2.38 -9.61 -8.43
N PRO A 197 -1.08 -9.61 -8.08
CA PRO A 197 -0.58 -10.21 -6.85
C PRO A 197 -1.05 -9.47 -5.59
N GLY A 198 -1.10 -10.18 -4.46
CA GLY A 198 -1.38 -9.61 -3.13
C GLY A 198 -2.87 -9.44 -2.79
N ILE A 199 -3.77 -9.60 -3.75
CA ILE A 199 -5.22 -9.53 -3.53
C ILE A 199 -5.77 -10.92 -3.13
N GLY A 200 -6.71 -10.96 -2.17
CA GLY A 200 -7.42 -12.17 -1.74
C GLY A 200 -7.08 -12.71 -0.35
N GLY A 201 -6.07 -12.15 0.33
CA GLY A 201 -5.68 -12.53 1.69
C GLY A 201 -6.20 -11.62 2.81
N TYR A 202 -6.86 -10.52 2.47
CA TYR A 202 -7.31 -9.48 3.39
C TYR A 202 -8.74 -9.06 3.08
N GLY A 203 -9.52 -8.72 4.10
CA GLY A 203 -10.89 -8.24 3.94
C GLY A 203 -10.95 -6.85 3.31
N ARG A 204 -9.99 -5.97 3.63
CA ARG A 204 -9.94 -4.57 3.16
C ARG A 204 -8.53 -4.08 2.83
N TYR A 205 -8.49 -3.01 2.03
CA TYR A 205 -7.28 -2.43 1.47
C TYR A 205 -7.35 -0.90 1.55
N TRP A 206 -6.23 -0.23 1.85
CA TRP A 206 -6.16 1.22 1.84
C TRP A 206 -6.36 1.76 0.43
N VAL A 207 -7.25 2.74 0.27
CA VAL A 207 -7.55 3.42 -0.99
C VAL A 207 -7.39 4.93 -0.80
N HIS A 208 -6.83 5.61 -1.80
CA HIS A 208 -6.68 7.06 -1.77
C HIS A 208 -8.04 7.74 -1.98
N SER A 209 -8.44 8.58 -1.04
CA SER A 209 -9.55 9.52 -1.17
C SER A 209 -9.08 10.86 -1.73
N GLN A 210 -9.00 10.94 -3.06
CA GLN A 210 -8.50 12.13 -3.74
C GLN A 210 -9.41 13.35 -3.48
N GLY A 211 -8.81 14.43 -2.98
CA GLY A 211 -9.51 15.69 -2.70
C GLY A 211 -10.38 15.70 -1.45
N GLN A 212 -10.25 14.68 -0.59
CA GLN A 212 -11.00 14.54 0.66
C GLN A 212 -10.06 14.36 1.85
N THR A 213 -10.60 14.42 3.07
CA THR A 213 -9.84 14.24 4.32
C THR A 213 -9.85 12.80 4.85
N ALA A 214 -10.23 11.83 4.01
CA ALA A 214 -10.32 10.42 4.35
C ALA A 214 -9.03 9.64 4.06
N ASN A 215 -7.87 10.27 4.24
CA ASN A 215 -6.59 9.59 4.14
C ASN A 215 -5.87 9.63 5.48
N CYS A 216 -5.00 8.65 5.72
CA CYS A 216 -4.26 8.58 6.99
C CYS A 216 -3.26 9.72 7.21
N TRP A 217 -2.95 10.47 6.16
CA TRP A 217 -2.08 11.64 6.21
C TRP A 217 -2.80 12.95 6.51
N ASP A 218 -4.13 12.97 6.41
CA ASP A 218 -4.95 14.14 6.76
C ASP A 218 -5.08 14.26 8.29
#